data_AF-A0A7C2KP98-F1
#
_entry.id   AF-A0A7C2KP98-F1
#
_cell.length_a   1.000
_cell.length_b   1.000
_cell.length_c   1.000
_cell.angle_alpha   90.00
_cell.angle_beta   90.00
_cell.angle_gamma   90.00
#
_symmetry.space_group_name_H-M   'P 1'
#
loop_
_entity.id
_entity.type
_entity.pdbx_description
1 polymer ?
#
loop_
_entity_poly.entity_id
_entity_poly.type
_entity_poly.pdbx_seq_one_letter_code
_entity_poly.pdbx_strand_id
1 'polypeptide(L)'
;MTHLKPNLTRARAPRTAPADDPFRYGWRFVPRPTPDDPHHLEQVPLTLEDVLHPEVGDVIVHSDRHETDRMYLTSVLRERLEPSGIAIVLTDVRIAWDVPNLRPHSPDVTVIPGLPARRNWSTFDVRDEGQRPALIIEITSPETRQNDLEAKVEHYAWARVAQYVIVDTTRSEPRQLRLLDYRLVGDRYVRQRLDANGRVYLAIARLWVGIMGDHVVCYDEQGVEIGDYTEVVRRARQEAAARALAEERARLAEEQARREAEARAAAEEQARREAEARAAAEEQARHEAEARAAEAAARAAAEEQARREAEARAAAEAQARREAEARAAEAAARAEVEARLRELEETLRRLHGNG
;
A
#
# COMPACT_ATOMS: atom_id res chain seq x y z
N MET A 1 11.34 53.42 7.30
CA MET A 1 10.79 52.05 7.24
C MET A 1 9.28 52.22 7.39
N THR A 2 8.40 51.99 6.42
CA THR A 2 8.39 50.96 5.37
C THR A 2 7.48 51.46 4.25
N HIS A 3 7.97 51.53 3.01
CA HIS A 3 7.13 51.80 1.83
C HIS A 3 6.44 50.50 1.40
N LEU A 4 5.11 50.45 1.45
CA LEU A 4 4.32 49.41 0.80
C LEU A 4 4.16 49.78 -0.67
N LYS A 5 4.75 48.99 -1.58
CA LYS A 5 4.37 48.97 -2.99
C LYS A 5 3.44 47.78 -3.23
N PRO A 6 2.23 47.96 -3.80
CA PRO A 6 1.49 46.85 -4.34
C PRO A 6 2.13 46.44 -5.66
N ASN A 7 2.69 45.22 -5.72
CA ASN A 7 3.08 44.60 -6.97
C ASN A 7 1.79 44.17 -7.69
N LEU A 8 1.27 45.06 -8.55
CA LEU A 8 0.37 44.64 -9.62
C LEU A 8 1.21 43.87 -10.64
N THR A 9 1.22 42.55 -10.51
CA THR A 9 1.61 41.65 -11.59
C THR A 9 0.57 41.82 -12.70
N ARG A 10 0.81 42.78 -13.60
CA ARG A 10 0.04 42.95 -14.83
C ARG A 10 0.29 41.70 -15.67
N ALA A 11 -0.63 40.74 -15.59
CA ALA A 11 -0.64 39.59 -16.49
C ALA A 11 -0.59 40.15 -17.93
N ARG A 12 0.51 39.83 -18.62
CA ARG A 12 0.70 40.19 -20.02
C ARG A 12 -0.31 39.37 -20.81
N ALA A 13 -1.26 40.05 -21.46
CA ALA A 13 -2.22 39.41 -22.35
C ALA A 13 -1.47 38.53 -23.37
N PRO A 14 -1.93 37.30 -23.66
CA PRO A 14 -1.39 36.55 -24.78
C PRO A 14 -1.60 37.37 -26.05
N ARG A 15 -0.51 37.60 -26.79
CA ARG A 15 -0.59 38.11 -28.16
C ARG A 15 -1.34 37.06 -28.96
N THR A 16 -2.54 37.38 -29.43
CA THR A 16 -3.09 36.71 -30.62
C THR A 16 -2.00 36.71 -31.69
N ALA A 17 -1.92 35.64 -32.50
CA ALA A 17 -1.12 35.71 -33.72
C ALA A 17 -1.53 37.00 -34.46
N PRO A 18 -0.57 37.82 -34.92
CA PRO A 18 -0.90 39.03 -35.68
C PRO A 18 -1.86 38.64 -36.80
N ALA A 19 -2.84 39.48 -37.14
CA ALA A 19 -3.68 39.24 -38.31
C ALA A 19 -2.86 39.06 -39.60
N ASP A 20 -1.62 39.53 -39.57
CA ASP A 20 -0.61 39.45 -40.63
C ASP A 20 0.23 38.15 -40.60
N ASP A 21 0.00 37.22 -39.66
CA ASP A 21 0.65 35.92 -39.68
C ASP A 21 0.00 35.03 -40.75
N PRO A 22 0.71 34.73 -41.87
CA PRO A 22 0.14 33.91 -42.93
C PRO A 22 -0.18 32.48 -42.46
N PHE A 23 0.50 31.97 -41.43
CA PHE A 23 0.36 30.59 -40.95
C PHE A 23 -0.58 30.46 -39.75
N ARG A 24 -1.40 31.47 -39.46
CA ARG A 24 -2.31 31.48 -38.29
C ARG A 24 -3.28 30.30 -38.22
N TYR A 25 -3.61 29.68 -39.36
CA TYR A 25 -4.47 28.51 -39.45
C TYR A 25 -3.68 27.19 -39.46
N GLY A 26 -2.39 27.25 -39.77
CA GLY A 26 -1.59 26.09 -40.09
C GLY A 26 -0.91 26.18 -41.46
N TRP A 27 -0.34 25.06 -41.88
CA TRP A 27 0.36 24.93 -43.16
C TRP A 27 0.21 23.53 -43.75
N ARG A 28 0.57 23.41 -45.03
CA ARG A 28 0.83 22.14 -45.70
C ARG A 28 2.15 22.18 -46.46
N PHE A 29 2.72 21.02 -46.74
CA PHE A 29 3.88 20.89 -47.62
C PHE A 29 3.44 20.55 -49.05
N VAL A 30 3.85 21.38 -50.01
CA VAL A 30 3.55 21.19 -51.44
C VAL A 30 4.84 20.87 -52.20
N PRO A 31 4.89 19.79 -52.99
CA PRO A 31 6.03 19.51 -53.85
C PRO A 31 6.26 20.64 -54.86
N ARG A 32 7.45 21.25 -54.79
CA ARG A 32 7.91 22.30 -55.70
C ARG A 32 9.34 21.99 -56.15
N PRO A 33 9.53 20.97 -57.01
CA PRO A 33 10.87 20.59 -57.46
C PRO A 33 11.64 21.79 -58.01
N THR A 34 12.88 21.92 -57.59
CA THR A 34 13.83 22.92 -58.10
C THR A 34 14.92 22.21 -58.92
N PRO A 35 15.68 22.92 -59.78
CA PRO A 35 16.77 22.29 -60.53
C PRO A 35 17.81 21.59 -59.64
N ASP A 36 18.04 22.09 -58.42
CA ASP A 36 19.05 21.56 -57.49
C ASP A 36 18.48 20.57 -56.46
N ASP A 37 17.15 20.59 -56.23
CA ASP A 37 16.45 19.69 -55.32
C ASP A 37 15.10 19.24 -55.91
N PRO A 38 15.04 18.05 -56.54
CA PRO A 38 13.82 17.51 -57.12
C PRO A 38 12.77 17.09 -56.07
N HIS A 39 13.15 17.02 -54.79
CA HIS A 39 12.27 16.64 -53.68
C HIS A 39 11.87 17.83 -52.80
N HIS A 40 12.17 19.06 -53.25
CA HIS A 40 11.88 20.26 -52.49
C HIS A 40 10.38 20.37 -52.14
N LEU A 41 10.11 20.58 -50.85
CA LEU A 41 8.78 20.81 -50.32
C LEU A 41 8.67 22.26 -49.87
N GLU A 42 7.74 22.99 -50.49
CA GLU A 42 7.40 24.35 -50.09
C GLU A 42 6.33 24.30 -48.98
N GLN A 43 6.54 25.04 -47.89
CA GLN A 43 5.54 25.22 -46.86
C GLN A 43 4.57 26.33 -47.27
N VAL A 44 3.29 25.98 -47.43
CA VAL A 44 2.23 26.89 -47.88
C VAL A 44 1.21 27.09 -46.75
N PRO A 45 0.80 28.34 -46.44
CA PRO A 45 -0.19 28.60 -45.39
C PRO A 45 -1.58 28.08 -45.77
N LEU A 46 -2.32 27.59 -44.77
CA LEU A 46 -3.72 27.19 -44.93
C LEU A 46 -4.66 28.40 -44.93
N THR A 47 -5.73 28.33 -45.72
CA THR A 47 -6.85 29.28 -45.68
C THR A 47 -7.93 28.81 -44.69
N LEU A 48 -8.92 29.67 -44.40
CA LEU A 48 -10.08 29.28 -43.58
C LEU A 48 -10.88 28.13 -44.23
N GLU A 49 -10.92 28.11 -45.57
CA GLU A 49 -11.60 27.07 -46.35
C GLU A 49 -10.85 25.73 -46.25
N ASP A 50 -9.51 25.75 -46.21
CA ASP A 50 -8.71 24.54 -46.01
C ASP A 50 -8.92 23.95 -44.62
N VAL A 51 -9.13 24.79 -43.59
CA VAL A 51 -9.50 24.30 -42.25
C VAL A 51 -10.92 23.73 -42.21
N LEU A 52 -11.85 24.26 -43.02
CA LEU A 52 -13.18 23.66 -43.16
C LEU A 52 -13.11 22.28 -43.84
N HIS A 53 -12.20 22.13 -44.80
CA HIS A 53 -12.05 20.95 -45.64
C HIS A 53 -10.60 20.45 -45.71
N PRO A 54 -10.06 19.92 -44.60
CA PRO A 54 -8.65 19.56 -44.51
C PRO A 54 -8.28 18.40 -45.43
N GLU A 55 -7.02 18.37 -45.85
CA GLU A 55 -6.41 17.23 -46.53
C GLU A 55 -5.45 16.48 -45.62
N VAL A 56 -5.16 15.24 -46.00
CA VAL A 56 -4.17 14.43 -45.28
C VAL A 56 -2.80 15.09 -45.41
N GLY A 57 -2.17 15.39 -44.27
CA GLY A 57 -0.86 16.05 -44.21
C GLY A 57 -0.91 17.54 -43.88
N ASP A 58 -2.11 18.12 -43.76
CA ASP A 58 -2.26 19.46 -43.19
C ASP A 58 -1.86 19.47 -41.72
N VAL A 59 -1.19 20.56 -41.32
CA VAL A 59 -0.88 20.83 -39.91
C VAL A 59 -1.75 22.00 -39.49
N ILE A 60 -2.85 21.72 -38.78
CA ILE A 60 -3.75 22.73 -38.22
C ILE A 60 -3.33 23.02 -36.79
N VAL A 61 -3.28 24.31 -36.42
CA VAL A 61 -2.81 24.75 -35.11
C VAL A 61 -3.99 24.86 -34.14
N HIS A 62 -3.91 24.16 -33.01
CA HIS A 62 -4.88 24.23 -31.92
C HIS A 62 -4.23 24.79 -30.65
N SER A 63 -5.04 25.36 -29.76
CA SER A 63 -4.57 25.78 -28.44
C SER A 63 -4.46 24.59 -27.49
N ASP A 64 -3.54 24.63 -26.53
CA ASP A 64 -3.38 23.60 -25.49
C ASP A 64 -4.68 23.31 -24.73
N ARG A 65 -5.49 24.34 -24.49
CA ARG A 65 -6.80 24.21 -23.83
C ARG A 65 -7.83 23.50 -24.71
N HIS A 66 -7.81 23.74 -26.02
CA HIS A 66 -8.63 22.99 -26.98
C HIS A 66 -8.22 21.50 -26.93
N GLU A 67 -6.92 21.22 -27.00
CA GLU A 67 -6.40 19.85 -26.98
C GLU A 67 -6.78 19.11 -25.69
N THR A 68 -6.70 19.78 -24.55
CA THR A 68 -7.09 19.22 -23.25
C THR A 68 -8.57 18.79 -23.25
N ASP A 69 -9.49 19.68 -23.68
CA ASP A 69 -10.92 19.39 -23.74
C ASP A 69 -11.22 18.24 -24.74
N ARG A 70 -10.54 18.25 -25.91
CA ARG A 70 -10.68 17.21 -26.95
C ARG A 70 -10.24 15.83 -26.45
N MET A 71 -9.07 15.77 -25.81
CA MET A 71 -8.52 14.54 -25.24
C MET A 71 -9.42 13.99 -24.13
N TYR A 72 -9.93 14.86 -23.26
CA TYR A 72 -10.86 14.48 -22.19
C TYR A 72 -12.16 13.87 -22.76
N LEU A 73 -12.84 14.59 -23.66
CA LEU A 73 -14.09 14.12 -24.28
C LEU A 73 -13.89 12.79 -25.00
N THR A 74 -12.80 12.66 -25.77
CA THR A 74 -12.46 11.43 -26.48
C THR A 74 -12.25 10.27 -25.51
N SER A 75 -11.54 10.50 -24.41
CA SER A 75 -11.22 9.46 -23.44
C SER A 75 -12.47 8.94 -22.73
N VAL A 76 -13.33 9.85 -22.27
CA VAL A 76 -14.62 9.50 -21.65
C VAL A 76 -15.52 8.73 -22.61
N LEU A 77 -15.64 9.20 -23.86
CA LEU A 77 -16.51 8.55 -24.84
C LEU A 77 -15.98 7.18 -25.27
N ARG A 78 -14.67 7.00 -25.42
CA ARG A 78 -14.06 5.69 -25.72
C ARG A 78 -14.35 4.68 -24.62
N GLU A 79 -14.06 5.04 -23.38
CA GLU A 79 -14.31 4.18 -22.22
C GLU A 79 -15.79 3.81 -22.11
N ARG A 80 -16.68 4.75 -22.43
CA ARG A 80 -18.12 4.52 -22.36
C ARG A 80 -18.65 3.60 -23.46
N LEU A 81 -18.15 3.74 -24.69
CA LEU A 81 -18.81 3.19 -25.89
C LEU A 81 -18.08 1.97 -26.48
N GLU A 82 -16.76 1.93 -26.42
CA GLU A 82 -15.97 0.91 -27.12
C GLU A 82 -15.95 -0.45 -26.41
N PRO A 83 -15.79 -0.55 -25.07
CA PRO A 83 -15.79 -1.84 -24.37
C PRO A 83 -17.09 -2.64 -24.54
N SER A 84 -18.21 -1.94 -24.73
CA SER A 84 -19.52 -2.54 -24.95
C SER A 84 -19.86 -2.76 -26.43
N GLY A 85 -18.98 -2.35 -27.35
CA GLY A 85 -19.18 -2.49 -28.79
C GLY A 85 -20.29 -1.61 -29.37
N ILE A 86 -20.73 -0.57 -28.65
CA ILE A 86 -21.81 0.31 -29.10
C ILE A 86 -21.36 1.18 -30.29
N ALA A 87 -20.17 1.79 -30.19
CA ALA A 87 -19.63 2.68 -31.21
C ALA A 87 -18.11 2.81 -31.08
N ILE A 88 -17.48 3.22 -32.18
CA ILE A 88 -16.07 3.64 -32.22
C ILE A 88 -16.00 5.16 -32.16
N VAL A 89 -15.04 5.67 -31.38
CA VAL A 89 -14.78 7.10 -31.22
C VAL A 89 -13.47 7.48 -31.90
N LEU A 90 -13.58 8.32 -32.92
CA LEU A 90 -12.47 8.92 -33.64
C LEU A 90 -12.24 10.34 -33.13
N THR A 91 -10.99 10.81 -33.20
CA THR A 91 -10.63 12.19 -32.87
C THR A 91 -9.65 12.69 -33.91
N ASP A 92 -9.95 13.87 -34.47
CA ASP A 92 -9.18 14.48 -35.57
C ASP A 92 -8.85 13.48 -36.70
N VAL A 93 -9.89 12.74 -37.11
CA VAL A 93 -9.83 11.87 -38.28
C VAL A 93 -10.70 12.48 -39.36
N ARG A 94 -10.14 12.60 -40.55
CA ARG A 94 -10.85 13.10 -41.72
C ARG A 94 -12.00 12.16 -42.10
N ILE A 95 -13.21 12.70 -42.22
CA ILE A 95 -14.41 11.99 -42.64
C ILE A 95 -14.73 12.35 -44.09
N ALA A 96 -14.64 11.38 -44.98
CA ALA A 96 -15.08 11.52 -46.36
C ALA A 96 -16.55 11.10 -46.49
N TRP A 97 -17.38 12.01 -46.99
CA TRP A 97 -18.83 11.85 -47.03
C TRP A 97 -19.29 11.15 -48.31
N ASP A 98 -20.33 10.34 -48.19
CA ASP A 98 -21.02 9.69 -49.31
C ASP A 98 -22.01 10.61 -50.05
N VAL A 99 -21.99 11.91 -49.71
CA VAL A 99 -22.88 12.96 -50.21
C VAL A 99 -22.22 13.70 -51.38
N PRO A 100 -22.88 13.81 -52.56
CA PRO A 100 -22.32 14.53 -53.71
C PRO A 100 -21.97 15.98 -53.39
N ASN A 101 -20.78 16.41 -53.84
CA ASN A 101 -20.24 17.76 -53.67
C ASN A 101 -19.94 18.19 -52.21
N LEU A 102 -20.16 17.33 -51.22
CA LEU A 102 -19.78 17.62 -49.85
C LEU A 102 -18.32 17.20 -49.61
N ARG A 103 -17.44 18.18 -49.45
CA ARG A 103 -16.02 17.91 -49.19
C ARG A 103 -15.81 17.33 -47.78
N PRO A 104 -14.73 16.55 -47.58
CA PRO A 104 -14.42 15.95 -46.27
C PRO A 104 -14.20 17.00 -45.17
N HIS A 105 -14.35 16.57 -43.92
CA HIS A 105 -14.11 17.39 -42.73
C HIS A 105 -13.25 16.59 -41.73
N SER A 106 -12.53 17.23 -40.80
CA SER A 106 -11.89 16.55 -39.66
C SER A 106 -12.51 17.07 -38.36
N PRO A 107 -13.54 16.42 -37.81
CA PRO A 107 -14.15 16.86 -36.57
C PRO A 107 -13.32 16.50 -35.35
N ASP A 108 -13.35 17.34 -34.31
CA ASP A 108 -12.55 17.12 -33.09
C ASP A 108 -12.87 15.77 -32.43
N VAL A 109 -14.15 15.43 -32.31
CA VAL A 109 -14.63 14.12 -31.82
C VAL A 109 -15.78 13.61 -32.68
N THR A 110 -15.67 12.37 -33.14
CA THR A 110 -16.67 11.69 -33.97
C THR A 110 -17.02 10.32 -33.39
N VAL A 111 -18.32 10.03 -33.21
CA VAL A 111 -18.81 8.74 -32.72
C VAL A 111 -19.57 8.00 -33.82
N ILE A 112 -19.11 6.80 -34.16
CA ILE A 112 -19.61 5.98 -35.27
C ILE A 112 -20.12 4.63 -34.73
N PRO A 113 -21.44 4.40 -34.67
CA PRO A 113 -22.00 3.13 -34.20
C PRO A 113 -21.86 2.00 -35.24
N GLY A 114 -21.96 0.76 -34.76
CA GLY A 114 -22.15 -0.43 -35.61
C GLY A 114 -20.97 -0.85 -36.46
N LEU A 115 -19.76 -0.31 -36.20
CA LEU A 115 -18.54 -0.81 -36.81
C LEU A 115 -18.10 -2.12 -36.13
N PRO A 116 -17.67 -3.15 -36.90
CA PRO A 116 -17.31 -4.45 -36.34
C PRO A 116 -15.97 -4.43 -35.60
N ALA A 117 -15.04 -3.56 -36.02
CA ALA A 117 -13.71 -3.45 -35.42
C ALA A 117 -13.08 -2.09 -35.75
N ARG A 118 -12.17 -1.63 -34.88
CA ARG A 118 -11.35 -0.44 -35.12
C ARG A 118 -10.23 -0.75 -36.13
N ARG A 119 -9.98 0.21 -37.01
CA ARG A 119 -8.82 0.27 -37.92
C ARG A 119 -8.05 1.58 -37.68
N ASN A 120 -6.88 1.69 -38.31
CA ASN A 120 -6.06 2.89 -38.22
C ASN A 120 -6.38 3.87 -39.37
N TRP A 121 -7.53 4.54 -39.29
CA TRP A 121 -7.99 5.46 -40.32
C TRP A 121 -7.27 6.81 -40.23
N SER A 122 -6.62 7.24 -41.32
CA SER A 122 -6.30 8.65 -41.58
C SER A 122 -7.45 9.36 -42.29
N THR A 123 -8.27 8.62 -43.02
CA THR A 123 -9.57 9.04 -43.54
C THR A 123 -10.56 7.91 -43.33
N PHE A 124 -11.70 8.23 -42.73
CA PHE A 124 -12.86 7.35 -42.65
C PHE A 124 -13.78 7.67 -43.82
N ASP A 125 -13.92 6.74 -44.76
CA ASP A 125 -14.81 6.89 -45.92
C ASP A 125 -16.18 6.28 -45.61
N VAL A 126 -17.20 7.13 -45.53
CA VAL A 126 -18.58 6.72 -45.16
C VAL A 126 -19.17 5.74 -46.18
N ARG A 127 -18.80 5.86 -47.46
CA ARG A 127 -19.28 4.96 -48.51
C ARG A 127 -18.64 3.59 -48.38
N ASP A 128 -17.32 3.54 -48.19
CA ASP A 128 -16.58 2.28 -48.14
C ASP A 128 -16.84 1.50 -46.85
N GLU A 129 -16.98 2.20 -45.71
CA GLU A 129 -17.23 1.57 -44.41
C GLU A 129 -18.73 1.27 -44.19
N GLY A 130 -19.63 1.87 -44.97
CA GLY A 130 -21.08 1.66 -44.90
C GLY A 130 -21.74 2.18 -43.62
N GLN A 131 -20.95 2.74 -42.69
CA GLN A 131 -21.37 3.30 -41.42
C GLN A 131 -21.09 4.80 -41.41
N ARG A 132 -21.82 5.53 -40.56
CA ARG A 132 -21.74 6.99 -40.54
C ARG A 132 -21.73 7.56 -39.13
N PRO A 133 -21.14 8.75 -38.93
CA PRO A 133 -21.21 9.44 -37.65
C PRO A 133 -22.64 9.64 -37.16
N ALA A 134 -22.88 9.26 -35.90
CA ALA A 134 -24.13 9.53 -35.20
C ALA A 134 -24.03 10.77 -34.30
N LEU A 135 -22.83 11.07 -33.80
CA LEU A 135 -22.52 12.24 -33.00
C LEU A 135 -21.21 12.85 -33.45
N ILE A 136 -21.19 14.17 -33.61
CA ILE A 136 -19.99 14.99 -33.75
C ILE A 136 -19.96 16.02 -32.63
N ILE A 137 -18.79 16.24 -32.04
CA ILE A 137 -18.52 17.33 -31.10
C ILE A 137 -17.38 18.17 -31.65
N GLU A 138 -17.56 19.49 -31.70
CA GLU A 138 -16.53 20.45 -32.11
C GLU A 138 -16.24 21.44 -30.97
N ILE A 139 -14.97 21.74 -30.75
CA ILE A 139 -14.48 22.75 -29.83
C ILE A 139 -13.98 23.91 -30.67
N THR A 140 -14.73 25.02 -30.66
CA THR A 140 -14.41 26.12 -31.58
C THR A 140 -13.10 26.78 -31.19
N SER A 141 -12.25 27.06 -32.17
CA SER A 141 -11.10 27.95 -32.02
C SER A 141 -11.46 29.37 -32.47
N PRO A 142 -10.98 30.44 -31.82
CA PRO A 142 -11.42 31.81 -32.12
C PRO A 142 -11.31 32.25 -33.59
N GLU A 143 -10.31 31.75 -34.31
CA GLU A 143 -9.98 32.10 -35.69
C GLU A 143 -10.86 31.35 -36.70
N THR A 144 -11.34 30.15 -36.37
CA THR A 144 -12.08 29.25 -37.27
C THR A 144 -13.51 29.01 -36.81
N ARG A 145 -13.91 29.61 -35.67
CA ARG A 145 -15.20 29.50 -35.01
C ARG A 145 -16.42 29.63 -35.94
N GLN A 146 -16.32 30.43 -36.99
CA GLN A 146 -17.40 30.58 -37.98
C GLN A 146 -17.70 29.27 -38.71
N ASN A 147 -16.67 28.46 -39.02
CA ASN A 147 -16.83 27.18 -39.68
C ASN A 147 -17.73 26.25 -38.86
N ASP A 148 -17.53 26.19 -37.54
CA ASP A 148 -18.30 25.32 -36.64
C ASP A 148 -19.73 25.85 -36.39
N LEU A 149 -19.89 27.17 -36.25
CA LEU A 149 -21.18 27.77 -35.94
C LEU A 149 -22.13 27.93 -37.13
N GLU A 150 -21.61 27.89 -38.35
CA GLU A 150 -22.37 28.15 -39.58
C GLU A 150 -22.22 26.99 -40.58
N ALA A 151 -21.09 26.90 -41.29
CA ALA A 151 -20.93 25.95 -42.40
C ALA A 151 -21.12 24.49 -41.98
N LYS A 152 -20.47 24.06 -40.89
CA LYS A 152 -20.55 22.69 -40.38
C LYS A 152 -21.93 22.31 -39.85
N VAL A 153 -22.71 23.27 -39.34
CA VAL A 153 -24.12 23.02 -38.96
C VAL A 153 -24.89 22.53 -40.16
N GLU A 154 -24.79 23.22 -41.30
CA GLU A 154 -25.48 22.81 -42.54
C GLU A 154 -24.90 21.53 -43.13
N HIS A 155 -23.56 21.44 -43.20
CA HIS A 155 -22.86 20.29 -43.78
C HIS A 155 -23.14 19.00 -43.03
N TYR A 156 -23.11 18.99 -41.70
CA TYR A 156 -23.38 17.77 -40.92
C TYR A 156 -24.86 17.39 -40.93
N ALA A 157 -25.78 18.35 -41.03
CA ALA A 157 -27.20 18.05 -41.23
C ALA A 157 -27.45 17.40 -42.61
N TRP A 158 -26.84 17.96 -43.66
CA TRP A 158 -26.88 17.39 -45.01
C TRP A 158 -26.25 16.00 -45.04
N ALA A 159 -25.14 15.84 -44.35
CA ALA A 159 -24.49 14.57 -44.10
C ALA A 159 -25.20 13.72 -43.04
N ARG A 160 -26.47 13.98 -42.66
CA ARG A 160 -27.33 13.13 -41.83
C ARG A 160 -26.76 12.69 -40.47
N VAL A 161 -25.88 13.49 -39.87
CA VAL A 161 -25.38 13.21 -38.51
C VAL A 161 -26.51 13.52 -37.51
N ALA A 162 -26.78 12.60 -36.58
CA ALA A 162 -27.99 12.68 -35.74
C ALA A 162 -27.90 13.76 -34.66
N GLN A 163 -26.72 13.97 -34.09
CA GLN A 163 -26.44 14.97 -33.08
C GLN A 163 -25.14 15.72 -33.40
N TYR A 164 -25.19 17.05 -33.31
CA TYR A 164 -24.02 17.90 -33.41
C TYR A 164 -23.92 18.81 -32.18
N VAL A 165 -22.81 18.71 -31.45
CA VAL A 165 -22.56 19.49 -30.24
C VAL A 165 -21.39 20.43 -30.47
N ILE A 166 -21.53 21.68 -30.03
CA ILE A 166 -20.47 22.68 -30.12
C ILE A 166 -20.12 23.14 -28.72
N VAL A 167 -18.84 22.99 -28.36
CA VAL A 167 -18.18 23.63 -27.23
C VAL A 167 -17.61 24.94 -27.75
N ASP A 168 -18.41 25.99 -27.65
CA ASP A 168 -18.10 27.29 -28.22
C ASP A 168 -17.25 28.11 -27.25
N THR A 169 -16.00 28.36 -27.65
CA THR A 169 -15.03 29.17 -26.93
C THR A 169 -15.12 30.63 -27.37
N THR A 170 -15.42 31.53 -26.44
CA THR A 170 -15.44 32.98 -26.72
C THR A 170 -14.03 33.56 -26.78
N ARG A 171 -13.90 34.71 -27.45
CA ARG A 171 -12.68 35.55 -27.46
C ARG A 171 -12.45 36.35 -26.16
N SER A 172 -13.13 36.02 -25.07
CA SER A 172 -13.02 36.77 -23.81
C SER A 172 -11.84 36.28 -22.98
N GLU A 173 -11.30 37.19 -22.17
CA GLU A 173 -10.41 36.87 -21.06
C GLU A 173 -11.12 37.21 -19.73
N PRO A 174 -11.34 36.24 -18.83
CA PRO A 174 -10.96 34.82 -18.95
C PRO A 174 -11.75 34.07 -20.05
N ARG A 175 -11.20 32.94 -20.54
CA ARG A 175 -11.86 32.01 -21.48
C ARG A 175 -13.25 31.66 -20.96
N GLN A 176 -14.27 31.84 -21.79
CA GLN A 176 -15.63 31.40 -21.48
C GLN A 176 -16.09 30.38 -22.52
N LEU A 177 -16.75 29.34 -22.03
CA LEU A 177 -17.35 28.31 -22.85
C LEU A 177 -18.87 28.44 -22.83
N ARG A 178 -19.51 28.03 -23.92
CA ARG A 178 -20.95 27.71 -23.93
C ARG A 178 -21.21 26.47 -24.77
N LEU A 179 -22.25 25.72 -24.40
CA LEU A 179 -22.66 24.53 -25.15
C LEU A 179 -23.81 24.84 -26.09
N LEU A 180 -23.74 24.28 -27.30
CA LEU A 180 -24.83 24.24 -28.27
C LEU A 180 -25.12 22.78 -28.60
N ASP A 181 -26.37 22.35 -28.54
CA ASP A 181 -26.82 21.02 -28.96
C ASP A 181 -27.75 21.15 -30.16
N TYR A 182 -27.41 20.49 -31.26
CA TYR A 182 -28.22 20.42 -32.47
C TYR A 182 -28.64 18.97 -32.72
N ARG A 183 -29.94 18.79 -33.01
CA ARG A 183 -30.53 17.49 -33.35
C ARG A 183 -31.10 17.51 -34.74
N LEU A 184 -30.84 16.46 -35.50
CA LEU A 184 -31.36 16.35 -36.84
C LEU A 184 -32.86 16.06 -36.78
N VAL A 185 -33.67 16.94 -37.36
CA VAL A 185 -35.12 16.78 -37.51
C VAL A 185 -35.46 17.00 -38.98
N GLY A 186 -35.91 15.94 -39.65
CA GLY A 186 -36.03 15.99 -41.11
C GLY A 186 -34.66 16.08 -41.75
N ASP A 187 -34.41 17.16 -42.50
CA ASP A 187 -33.17 17.47 -43.24
C ASP A 187 -32.34 18.59 -42.62
N ARG A 188 -32.76 19.14 -41.46
CA ARG A 188 -32.12 20.29 -40.81
C ARG A 188 -31.88 20.04 -39.34
N TYR A 189 -30.92 20.78 -38.79
CA TYR A 189 -30.72 20.82 -37.36
C TYR A 189 -31.69 21.75 -36.66
N VAL A 190 -32.21 21.28 -35.52
CA VAL A 190 -32.94 22.09 -34.54
C VAL A 190 -32.09 22.20 -33.29
N ARG A 191 -31.80 23.43 -32.87
CA ARG A 191 -31.08 23.70 -31.62
C ARG A 191 -31.95 23.31 -30.43
N GLN A 192 -31.41 22.47 -29.56
CA GLN A 192 -32.08 22.02 -28.35
C GLN A 192 -31.84 22.99 -27.19
N ARG A 193 -32.77 22.98 -26.25
CA ARG A 193 -32.59 23.63 -24.96
C ARG A 193 -31.70 22.74 -24.09
N LEU A 194 -30.74 23.36 -23.41
CA LEU A 194 -29.92 22.70 -22.39
C LEU A 194 -30.78 22.34 -21.16
N ASP A 195 -30.28 21.44 -20.32
CA ASP A 195 -30.95 21.13 -19.06
C ASP A 195 -30.93 22.32 -18.07
N ALA A 196 -31.50 22.11 -16.88
CA ALA A 196 -31.55 23.13 -15.83
C ALA A 196 -30.15 23.57 -15.34
N ASN A 197 -29.12 22.74 -15.57
CA ASN A 197 -27.72 23.00 -15.20
C ASN A 197 -26.88 23.49 -16.38
N GLY A 198 -27.49 23.77 -17.54
CA GLY A 198 -26.77 24.18 -18.75
C GLY A 198 -25.98 23.06 -19.43
N ARG A 199 -26.41 21.80 -19.27
CA ARG A 199 -25.76 20.60 -19.82
C ARG A 199 -26.45 20.11 -21.09
N VAL A 200 -25.66 19.45 -21.95
CA VAL A 200 -26.11 18.74 -23.15
C VAL A 200 -26.16 17.25 -22.88
N TYR A 201 -27.25 16.59 -23.23
CA TYR A 201 -27.31 15.12 -23.17
C TYR A 201 -26.73 14.51 -24.45
N LEU A 202 -25.75 13.62 -24.36
CA LEU A 202 -25.25 12.85 -25.50
C LEU A 202 -26.04 11.54 -25.58
N ALA A 203 -26.99 11.47 -26.52
CA ALA A 203 -27.97 10.38 -26.55
C ALA A 203 -27.34 9.00 -26.76
N ILE A 204 -26.35 8.91 -27.66
CA ILE A 204 -25.67 7.64 -27.96
C ILE A 204 -24.79 7.15 -26.79
N ALA A 205 -24.22 8.07 -26.01
CA ALA A 205 -23.31 7.76 -24.91
C ALA A 205 -24.00 7.69 -23.54
N ARG A 206 -25.27 8.14 -23.47
CA ARG A 206 -26.07 8.21 -22.24
C ARG A 206 -25.29 8.90 -21.12
N LEU A 207 -24.81 10.10 -21.43
CA LEU A 207 -24.05 10.95 -20.52
C LEU A 207 -24.38 12.41 -20.78
N TRP A 208 -24.09 13.27 -19.82
CA TRP A 208 -24.24 14.71 -19.94
C TRP A 208 -22.89 15.38 -20.12
N VAL A 209 -22.81 16.43 -20.93
CA VAL A 209 -21.66 17.34 -21.02
C VAL A 209 -22.08 18.68 -20.43
N GLY A 210 -21.29 19.20 -19.50
CA GLY A 210 -21.42 20.52 -18.92
C GLY A 210 -20.11 21.31 -19.01
N ILE A 211 -20.11 22.49 -18.41
CA ILE A 211 -18.94 23.36 -18.30
C ILE A 211 -18.68 23.63 -16.82
N MET A 212 -17.43 23.49 -16.39
CA MET A 212 -16.97 23.92 -15.08
C MET A 212 -15.82 24.91 -15.25
N GLY A 213 -16.01 26.16 -14.85
CA GLY A 213 -15.03 27.22 -15.10
C GLY A 213 -14.84 27.44 -16.62
N ASP A 214 -13.68 27.03 -17.13
CA ASP A 214 -13.24 27.24 -18.51
C ASP A 214 -12.92 25.94 -19.29
N HIS A 215 -13.39 24.79 -18.79
CA HIS A 215 -13.23 23.47 -19.42
C HIS A 215 -14.55 22.68 -19.42
N VAL A 216 -14.59 21.64 -20.25
CA VAL A 216 -15.74 20.73 -20.35
C VAL A 216 -15.67 19.62 -19.31
N VAL A 217 -16.83 19.20 -18.82
CA VAL A 217 -16.96 18.12 -17.84
C VAL A 217 -18.10 17.19 -18.25
N CYS A 218 -17.87 15.88 -18.21
CA CYS A 218 -18.87 14.86 -18.45
C CYS A 218 -19.49 14.37 -17.12
N TYR A 219 -20.77 14.02 -17.15
CA TYR A 219 -21.49 13.44 -16.03
C TYR A 219 -22.23 12.19 -16.49
N ASP A 220 -22.34 11.20 -15.61
CA ASP A 220 -23.21 10.04 -15.84
C ASP A 220 -24.70 10.41 -15.76
N GLU A 221 -25.59 9.43 -15.98
CA GLU A 221 -27.04 9.66 -15.94
C GLU A 221 -27.56 10.02 -14.55
N GLN A 222 -26.80 9.71 -13.50
CA GLN A 222 -27.08 10.08 -12.11
C GLN A 222 -26.58 11.48 -11.77
N GLY A 223 -25.84 12.13 -12.68
CA GLY A 223 -25.27 13.45 -12.51
C GLY A 223 -23.94 13.46 -11.76
N VAL A 224 -23.30 12.31 -11.59
CA VAL A 224 -21.95 12.19 -11.00
C VAL A 224 -20.92 12.56 -12.06
N GLU A 225 -19.98 13.42 -11.66
CA GLU A 225 -18.88 13.87 -12.51
C GLU A 225 -17.94 12.71 -12.87
N ILE A 226 -17.62 12.61 -14.15
CA ILE A 226 -16.63 11.68 -14.67
C ILE A 226 -15.29 12.40 -14.70
N GLY A 227 -14.42 12.08 -13.75
CA GLY A 227 -13.09 12.67 -13.68
C GLY A 227 -12.25 12.35 -14.93
N ASP A 228 -11.25 13.20 -15.20
CA ASP A 228 -10.24 12.94 -16.23
C ASP A 228 -9.50 11.61 -15.97
N TYR A 229 -8.95 10.98 -17.00
CA TYR A 229 -8.10 9.79 -16.89
C TYR A 229 -6.99 9.97 -15.85
N THR A 230 -6.49 11.20 -15.69
CA THR A 230 -5.54 11.58 -14.62
C THR A 230 -6.10 11.37 -13.22
N GLU A 231 -7.39 11.61 -12.99
CA GLU A 231 -8.09 11.39 -11.73
C GLU A 231 -8.28 9.89 -11.43
N VAL A 232 -8.63 9.11 -12.47
CA VAL A 232 -8.72 7.64 -12.37
C VAL A 232 -7.34 7.03 -12.08
N VAL A 233 -6.30 7.46 -12.77
CA VAL A 233 -4.91 7.03 -12.52
C VAL A 233 -4.42 7.49 -11.14
N ARG A 234 -4.78 8.70 -10.71
CA ARG A 234 -4.47 9.21 -9.37
C ARG A 234 -5.12 8.35 -8.29
N ARG A 235 -6.40 8.00 -8.46
CA ARG A 235 -7.13 7.13 -7.55
C ARG A 235 -6.54 5.72 -7.51
N ALA A 236 -6.22 5.14 -8.66
CA ALA A 236 -5.55 3.85 -8.75
C ALA A 236 -4.16 3.85 -8.08
N ARG A 237 -3.38 4.92 -8.25
CA ARG A 237 -2.08 5.08 -7.55
C ARG A 237 -2.24 5.22 -6.04
N GLN A 238 -3.25 5.97 -5.58
CA GLN A 238 -3.54 6.12 -4.16
C GLN A 238 -3.99 4.79 -3.54
N GLU A 239 -4.86 4.04 -4.23
CA GLU A 239 -5.29 2.71 -3.80
C GLU A 239 -4.13 1.70 -3.77
N ALA A 240 -3.26 1.71 -4.78
CA ALA A 240 -2.07 0.87 -4.80
C ALA A 240 -1.09 1.22 -3.66
N ALA A 241 -0.85 2.50 -3.41
CA ALA A 241 0.00 2.95 -2.29
C ALA A 241 -0.60 2.58 -0.93
N ALA A 242 -1.93 2.71 -0.77
CA ALA A 242 -2.62 2.31 0.45
C ALA A 242 -2.55 0.80 0.69
N ARG A 243 -2.70 -0.01 -0.37
CA ARG A 243 -2.53 -1.48 -0.30
C ARG A 243 -1.10 -1.86 0.09
N ALA A 244 -0.10 -1.26 -0.54
CA ALA A 244 1.32 -1.52 -0.23
C ALA A 244 1.64 -1.17 1.24
N LEU A 245 1.15 -0.03 1.74
CA LEU A 245 1.34 0.36 3.14
C LEU A 245 0.62 -0.58 4.11
N ALA A 246 -0.58 -1.08 3.75
CA ALA A 246 -1.31 -2.04 4.56
C ALA A 246 -0.59 -3.40 4.61
N GLU A 247 -0.05 -3.87 3.49
CA GLU A 247 0.75 -5.10 3.41
C GLU A 247 2.04 -4.99 4.22
N GLU A 248 2.75 -3.86 4.16
CA GLU A 248 3.96 -3.62 4.95
C GLU A 248 3.67 -3.60 6.45
N ARG A 249 2.58 -2.93 6.86
CA ARG A 249 2.12 -2.93 8.26
C ARG A 249 1.76 -4.33 8.74
N ALA A 250 1.08 -5.12 7.90
CA ALA A 250 0.74 -6.49 8.23
C ALA A 250 1.99 -7.36 8.42
N ARG A 251 2.99 -7.23 7.53
CA ARG A 251 4.28 -7.94 7.67
C ARG A 251 5.03 -7.56 8.94
N LEU A 252 5.11 -6.26 9.27
CA LEU A 252 5.77 -5.81 10.49
C LEU A 252 5.04 -6.31 11.75
N ALA A 253 3.70 -6.30 11.73
CA ALA A 253 2.91 -6.84 12.83
C ALA A 253 3.10 -8.36 13.00
N GLU A 254 3.17 -9.11 11.90
CA GLU A 254 3.43 -10.55 11.93
C GLU A 254 4.84 -10.87 12.43
N GLU A 255 5.86 -10.13 11.98
CA GLU A 255 7.23 -10.28 12.46
C GLU A 255 7.34 -9.97 13.95
N GLN A 256 6.66 -8.91 14.41
CA GLN A 256 6.65 -8.55 15.83
C GLN A 256 5.93 -9.60 16.67
N ALA A 257 4.77 -10.10 16.22
CA ALA A 257 4.07 -11.19 16.88
C ALA A 257 4.93 -12.46 16.96
N ARG A 258 5.70 -12.77 15.91
CA ARG A 258 6.62 -13.92 15.91
C ARG A 258 7.75 -13.74 16.93
N ARG A 259 8.37 -12.56 16.97
CA ARG A 259 9.43 -12.25 17.95
C ARG A 259 8.90 -12.29 19.39
N GLU A 260 7.69 -11.79 19.63
CA GLU A 260 7.04 -11.87 20.94
C GLU A 260 6.74 -13.32 21.35
N ALA A 261 6.28 -14.16 20.41
CA ALA A 261 6.06 -15.58 20.66
C ALA A 261 7.37 -16.33 20.95
N GLU A 262 8.42 -16.09 20.16
CA GLU A 262 9.76 -16.66 20.39
C GLU A 262 10.32 -16.23 21.76
N ALA A 263 10.18 -14.96 22.13
CA ALA A 263 10.62 -14.46 23.43
C ALA A 263 9.84 -15.08 24.60
N ARG A 264 8.52 -15.26 24.46
CA ARG A 264 7.70 -15.96 25.46
C ARG A 264 8.10 -17.42 25.62
N ALA A 265 8.31 -18.12 24.52
CA ALA A 265 8.75 -19.52 24.54
C ALA A 265 10.12 -19.67 25.21
N ALA A 266 11.08 -18.78 24.90
CA ALA A 266 12.39 -18.76 25.53
C ALA A 266 12.31 -18.46 27.04
N ALA A 267 11.47 -17.51 27.45
CA ALA A 267 11.25 -17.19 28.86
C ALA A 267 10.61 -18.36 29.63
N GLU A 268 9.64 -19.05 29.01
CA GLU A 268 8.99 -20.21 29.59
C GLU A 268 9.96 -21.39 29.73
N GLU A 269 10.81 -21.64 28.72
CA GLU A 269 11.85 -22.67 28.80
C GLU A 269 12.89 -22.36 29.89
N GLN A 270 13.32 -21.10 30.00
CA GLN A 270 14.24 -20.67 31.05
C GLN A 270 13.63 -20.85 32.44
N ALA A 271 12.37 -20.46 32.63
CA ALA A 271 11.67 -20.65 33.89
C ALA A 271 11.54 -22.14 34.26
N ARG A 272 11.30 -23.02 33.28
CA ARG A 272 11.27 -24.47 33.51
C ARG A 272 12.64 -25.00 33.97
N ARG A 273 13.72 -24.60 33.29
CA ARG A 273 15.09 -25.00 33.67
C ARG A 273 15.46 -24.51 35.07
N GLU A 274 15.09 -23.28 35.43
CA GLU A 274 15.32 -22.76 36.78
C GLU A 274 14.52 -23.50 37.85
N ALA A 275 13.27 -23.87 37.56
CA ALA A 275 12.45 -24.68 38.46
C ALA A 275 13.02 -26.09 38.65
N GLU A 276 13.43 -26.75 37.57
CA GLU A 276 14.09 -28.07 37.61
C GLU A 276 15.41 -28.01 38.42
N ALA A 277 16.23 -26.98 38.20
CA ALA A 277 17.48 -26.79 38.95
C ALA A 277 17.22 -26.54 40.46
N ARG A 278 16.20 -25.77 40.81
CA ARG A 278 15.81 -25.56 42.22
C ARG A 278 15.33 -26.84 42.88
N ALA A 279 14.50 -27.63 42.18
CA ALA A 279 14.02 -28.91 42.69
C ALA A 279 15.18 -29.89 42.94
N ALA A 280 16.12 -30.00 42.00
CA ALA A 280 17.31 -30.84 42.15
C ALA A 280 18.21 -30.37 43.31
N ALA A 281 18.39 -29.06 43.48
CA ALA A 281 19.15 -28.51 44.60
C ALA A 281 18.47 -28.78 45.95
N GLU A 282 17.13 -28.69 46.03
CA GLU A 282 16.38 -29.01 47.25
C GLU A 282 16.46 -30.50 47.60
N GLU A 283 16.38 -31.38 46.60
CA GLU A 283 16.55 -32.83 46.78
C GLU A 283 17.96 -33.17 47.29
N GLN A 284 18.99 -32.59 46.67
CA GLN A 284 20.37 -32.76 47.11
C GLN A 284 20.57 -32.27 48.55
N ALA A 285 20.01 -31.12 48.91
CA ALA A 285 20.09 -30.58 50.27
C ALA A 285 19.39 -31.49 51.30
N ARG A 286 18.27 -32.12 50.94
CA ARG A 286 17.59 -33.11 51.79
C ARG A 286 18.46 -34.35 51.99
N HIS A 287 19.02 -34.91 50.93
CA HIS A 287 19.93 -36.05 51.05
C HIS A 287 21.16 -35.75 51.91
N GLU A 288 21.76 -34.57 51.77
CA GLU A 288 22.89 -34.15 52.61
C GLU A 288 22.49 -33.92 54.08
N ALA A 289 21.28 -33.42 54.34
CA ALA A 289 20.77 -33.25 55.70
C ALA A 289 20.49 -34.61 56.36
N GLU A 290 19.89 -35.55 55.63
CA GLU A 290 19.67 -36.93 56.08
C GLU A 290 20.99 -37.65 56.37
N ALA A 291 21.98 -37.53 55.48
CA ALA A 291 23.31 -38.10 55.68
C ALA A 291 24.00 -37.53 56.94
N ARG A 292 23.94 -36.21 57.14
CA ARG A 292 24.47 -35.55 58.35
C ARG A 292 23.75 -36.01 59.63
N ALA A 293 22.43 -36.14 59.58
CA ALA A 293 21.65 -36.64 60.72
C ALA A 293 22.01 -38.09 61.05
N ALA A 294 22.17 -38.94 60.04
CA ALA A 294 22.61 -40.33 60.22
C ALA A 294 24.02 -40.43 60.80
N GLU A 295 24.97 -39.61 60.33
CA GLU A 295 26.32 -39.56 60.88
C GLU A 295 26.33 -39.08 62.34
N ALA A 296 25.56 -38.03 62.66
CA ALA A 296 25.43 -37.54 64.02
C ALA A 296 24.83 -38.59 64.97
N ALA A 297 23.80 -39.32 64.52
CA ALA A 297 23.19 -40.41 65.28
C ALA A 297 24.19 -41.56 65.51
N ALA A 298 24.98 -41.93 64.50
CA ALA A 298 26.01 -42.95 64.62
C ALA A 298 27.11 -42.55 65.61
N ARG A 299 27.55 -41.29 65.60
CA ARG A 299 28.53 -40.76 66.57
C ARG A 299 27.98 -40.77 67.99
N ALA A 300 26.74 -40.32 68.19
CA ALA A 300 26.09 -40.34 69.50
C ALA A 300 25.96 -41.76 70.06
N ALA A 301 25.56 -42.73 69.22
CA ALA A 301 25.49 -44.13 69.62
C ALA A 301 26.86 -44.72 69.99
N ALA A 302 27.92 -44.38 69.23
CA ALA A 302 29.29 -44.80 69.54
C ALA A 302 29.80 -44.20 70.87
N GLU A 303 29.50 -42.92 71.12
CA GLU A 303 29.87 -42.23 72.36
C GLU A 303 29.12 -42.80 73.57
N GLU A 304 27.83 -43.12 73.44
CA GLU A 304 27.05 -43.80 74.47
C GLU A 304 27.62 -45.20 74.76
N GLN A 305 27.97 -45.96 73.73
CA GLN A 305 28.57 -47.28 73.89
C GLN A 305 29.94 -47.21 74.58
N ALA A 306 30.81 -46.28 74.16
CA ALA A 306 32.10 -46.05 74.81
C ALA A 306 31.94 -45.68 76.29
N ARG A 307 30.94 -44.86 76.63
CA ARG A 307 30.63 -44.52 78.02
C ARG A 307 30.17 -45.75 78.82
N ARG A 308 29.28 -46.57 78.27
CA ARG A 308 28.85 -47.83 78.92
C ARG A 308 30.02 -48.78 79.14
N GLU A 309 30.92 -48.91 78.17
CA GLU A 309 32.13 -49.72 78.32
C GLU A 309 33.08 -49.17 79.38
N ALA A 310 33.27 -47.86 79.45
CA ALA A 310 34.10 -47.22 80.47
C ALA A 310 33.51 -47.40 81.88
N GLU A 311 32.20 -47.21 82.04
CA GLU A 311 31.48 -47.46 83.29
C GLU A 311 31.59 -48.94 83.72
N ALA A 312 31.45 -49.88 82.77
CA ALA A 312 31.63 -51.31 83.04
C ALA A 312 33.07 -51.65 83.46
N ARG A 313 34.09 -51.07 82.81
CA ARG A 313 35.50 -51.25 83.20
C ARG A 313 35.78 -50.69 84.59
N ALA A 314 35.29 -49.48 84.89
CA ALA A 314 35.44 -48.88 86.21
C ALA A 314 34.77 -49.71 87.31
N ALA A 315 33.57 -50.25 87.04
CA ALA A 315 32.90 -51.16 87.96
C ALA A 315 33.69 -52.46 88.19
N ALA A 316 34.24 -53.05 87.13
CA ALA A 316 35.08 -54.25 87.21
C ALA A 316 36.37 -53.99 88.00
N GLU A 317 37.04 -52.85 87.79
CA GLU A 317 38.24 -52.46 88.53
C GLU A 317 37.93 -52.21 90.01
N ALA A 318 36.83 -51.53 90.32
CA ALA A 318 36.38 -51.31 91.69
C ALA A 318 36.07 -52.63 92.41
N GLN A 319 35.45 -53.58 91.71
CA GLN A 319 35.20 -54.92 92.25
C GLN A 319 36.51 -55.68 92.49
N ALA A 320 37.45 -55.67 91.54
CA ALA A 320 38.76 -56.30 91.69
C ALA A 320 39.55 -55.71 92.88
N ARG A 321 39.50 -54.39 93.10
CA ARG A 321 40.09 -53.74 94.28
C ARG A 321 39.47 -54.21 95.59
N ARG A 322 38.14 -54.27 95.66
CA ARG A 322 37.43 -54.79 96.85
C ARG A 322 37.80 -56.25 97.13
N GLU A 323 37.89 -57.08 96.10
CA GLU A 323 38.32 -58.48 96.25
C GLU A 323 39.79 -58.59 96.71
N ALA A 324 40.68 -57.74 96.20
CA ALA A 324 42.08 -57.69 96.64
C ALA A 324 42.22 -57.21 98.08
N GLU A 325 41.48 -56.17 98.48
CA GLU A 325 41.41 -55.69 99.87
C GLU A 325 40.87 -56.77 100.81
N ALA A 326 39.82 -57.48 100.42
CA ALA A 326 39.27 -58.60 101.20
C ALA A 326 40.30 -59.74 101.36
N ARG A 327 41.03 -60.10 100.30
CA ARG A 327 42.11 -61.10 100.37
C ARG A 327 43.27 -60.63 101.25
N ALA A 328 43.64 -59.35 101.19
CA ALA A 328 44.68 -58.78 102.04
C ALA A 328 44.26 -58.77 103.52
N ALA A 329 42.99 -58.43 103.80
CA ALA A 329 42.43 -58.51 105.15
C ALA A 329 42.39 -59.96 105.67
N GLU A 330 42.01 -60.93 104.83
CA GLU A 330 42.04 -62.34 105.18
C GLU A 330 43.48 -62.83 105.44
N ALA A 331 44.46 -62.43 104.61
CA ALA A 331 45.86 -62.75 104.80
C ALA A 331 46.43 -62.13 106.09
N ALA A 332 46.07 -60.88 106.39
CA ALA A 332 46.45 -60.22 107.64
C ALA A 332 45.84 -60.92 108.86
N ALA A 333 44.56 -61.31 108.79
CA ALA A 333 43.91 -62.08 109.84
C ALA A 333 44.59 -63.45 110.04
N ARG A 334 44.96 -64.15 108.96
CA ARG A 334 45.73 -65.40 109.04
C ARG A 334 47.11 -65.19 109.65
N ALA A 335 47.82 -64.12 109.28
CA ALA A 335 49.12 -63.78 109.85
C ALA A 335 49.03 -63.43 111.33
N GLU A 336 47.96 -62.74 111.77
CA GLU A 336 47.70 -62.45 113.19
C GLU A 336 47.41 -63.74 113.98
N VAL A 337 46.64 -64.67 113.40
CA VAL A 337 46.40 -65.99 113.99
C VAL A 337 47.69 -66.81 114.07
N GLU A 338 48.52 -66.82 113.03
CA GLU A 338 49.84 -67.47 113.04
C GLU A 338 50.79 -66.83 114.06
N ALA A 339 50.80 -65.51 114.20
CA ALA A 339 51.60 -64.80 115.20
C ALA A 339 51.16 -65.18 116.62
N ARG A 340 49.84 -65.22 116.88
CA ARG A 340 49.29 -65.72 118.16
C ARG A 340 49.64 -67.19 118.40
N LEU A 341 49.64 -68.02 117.36
CA LEU A 341 50.04 -69.43 117.47
C LEU A 341 51.53 -69.57 117.84
N ARG A 342 52.42 -68.78 117.21
CA ARG A 342 53.85 -68.74 117.54
C ARG A 342 54.10 -68.21 118.96
N GLU A 343 53.35 -67.20 119.39
CA GLU A 343 53.43 -66.68 120.76
C GLU A 343 52.97 -67.72 121.79
N LEU A 344 51.92 -68.49 121.49
CA LEU A 344 51.48 -69.66 122.26
C LEU A 344 52.53 -70.78 122.28
N GLU A 345 53.17 -71.09 121.14
CA GLU A 345 54.24 -72.08 121.03
C GLU A 345 55.50 -71.67 121.81
N GLU A 346 55.89 -70.40 121.79
CA GLU A 346 56.98 -69.87 122.63
C GLU A 346 56.63 -69.92 124.12
N THR A 347 55.38 -69.65 124.48
CA THR A 347 54.89 -69.75 125.85
C THR A 347 54.92 -71.21 126.33
N LEU A 348 54.54 -72.17 125.47
CA LEU A 348 54.65 -73.61 125.73
C LEU A 348 56.09 -74.10 125.85
N ARG A 349 57.02 -73.57 125.03
CA ARG A 349 58.47 -73.85 125.16
C ARG A 349 59.06 -73.34 126.48
N ARG A 350 58.63 -72.17 126.97
CA ARG A 350 59.06 -71.66 128.30
C ARG A 350 58.51 -72.50 129.45
N LEU A 351 57.35 -73.12 129.30
CA LEU A 351 56.72 -73.94 130.34
C LEU A 351 57.27 -75.38 130.41
N HIS A 352 57.92 -75.89 129.37
CA HIS A 352 58.36 -77.30 129.28
C HIS A 352 59.89 -77.51 129.26
N GLY A 353 60.69 -76.48 129.52
CA GLY A 353 62.17 -76.58 129.49
C GLY A 353 62.86 -76.30 130.83
N ASN A 354 62.18 -76.49 131.96
CA ASN A 354 62.77 -76.62 133.28
C ASN A 354 62.55 -78.08 133.71
N GLY A 355 63.60 -78.88 133.56
CA GLY A 355 63.64 -80.32 133.85
C GLY A 355 65.02 -80.87 133.54
#